data_AF-A0A2Z6S5N1-F1
#
_entry.id   AF-A0A2Z6S5N1-F1
#
_cell.length_a   1.000
_cell.length_b   1.000
_cell.length_c   1.000
_cell.angle_alpha   90.00
_cell.angle_beta   90.00
_cell.angle_gamma   90.00
#
_symmetry.space_group_name_H-M   'P 1'
#
loop_
_entity.id
_entity.type
_entity.pdbx_description
1 polymer ?
#
loop_
_entity_poly.entity_id
_entity_poly.type
_entity_poly.pdbx_seq_one_letter_code
_entity_poly.pdbx_strand_id
1 'polypeptide(L)'
;MTNIYTLKNINNKGDGSFRGIGQRLGGSYEQELKEKLYSALISKAEINDLSEKLLVKYLEREKESQRTYADIGNKISQLNASSIKKASSVDKIQILSLETEIRELEGKLEDLKLNQSFHNSNKGDLNSKEYTIECIEKGIEETHEITSWKLDDLFSARLNLTKENSRLREIITKKDNKIADLSNPPLPPMNDSSQKLPGWVSDNLRPLVYKLSLENKVMELNKRFVKENILEALQELLPQNEMISKSRVSTETISQVESLPNQFIHS
;
A
#
# COMPACT_ATOMS: atom_id res chain seq x y z
N MET A 1 27.14 -67.73 115.10
CA MET A 1 27.39 -67.70 116.55
C MET A 1 27.40 -66.25 117.01
N THR A 2 26.52 -65.98 117.95
CA THR A 2 26.12 -64.71 118.53
C THR A 2 27.24 -64.11 119.40
N ASN A 3 27.62 -62.86 119.19
CA ASN A 3 28.47 -62.14 120.13
C ASN A 3 27.75 -60.88 120.62
N ILE A 4 26.89 -61.09 121.61
CA ILE A 4 26.23 -60.06 122.40
C ILE A 4 27.19 -59.74 123.54
N TYR A 5 27.88 -58.60 123.47
CA TYR A 5 28.54 -58.03 124.64
C TYR A 5 27.59 -57.02 125.31
N THR A 6 27.17 -57.43 126.50
CA THR A 6 26.29 -56.75 127.45
C THR A 6 26.80 -55.35 127.80
N LEU A 7 26.11 -54.31 127.35
CA LEU A 7 26.33 -52.95 127.87
C LEU A 7 25.75 -52.86 129.29
N LYS A 8 26.66 -52.93 130.26
CA LYS A 8 26.39 -52.84 131.69
C LYS A 8 25.89 -51.43 132.03
N ASN A 9 24.73 -51.41 132.68
CA ASN A 9 24.01 -50.27 133.21
C ASN A 9 24.88 -49.51 134.24
N ILE A 10 25.41 -48.33 133.89
CA ILE A 10 26.11 -47.44 134.83
C ILE A 10 25.08 -46.50 135.44
N ASN A 11 24.27 -47.03 136.34
CA ASN A 11 23.46 -46.21 137.23
C ASN A 11 24.36 -45.76 138.40
N ASN A 12 25.20 -44.76 138.15
CA ASN A 12 25.95 -44.11 139.21
C ASN A 12 25.22 -42.81 139.58
N LYS A 13 24.56 -42.87 140.74
CA LYS A 13 23.91 -41.73 141.40
C LYS A 13 24.98 -40.70 141.75
N GLY A 14 25.09 -39.65 140.94
CA GLY A 14 25.82 -38.44 141.30
C GLY A 14 24.84 -37.45 141.94
N ASP A 15 24.84 -37.39 143.26
CA ASP A 15 24.23 -36.36 144.11
C ASP A 15 25.06 -35.05 144.15
N GLY A 16 25.75 -34.75 143.06
CA GLY A 16 26.46 -33.50 142.85
C GLY A 16 25.50 -32.42 142.37
N SER A 17 25.07 -31.57 143.30
CA SER A 17 24.50 -30.26 143.02
C SER A 17 25.46 -29.40 142.17
N PHE A 18 25.40 -29.54 140.84
CA PHE A 18 25.83 -28.51 139.91
C PHE A 18 24.60 -27.72 139.44
N ARG A 19 24.15 -26.84 140.34
CA ARG A 19 23.29 -25.71 139.99
C ARG A 19 24.21 -24.65 139.36
N GLY A 20 24.01 -24.40 138.06
CA GLY A 20 24.81 -23.47 137.25
C GLY A 20 25.55 -24.26 136.19
N ILE A 21 25.32 -24.10 134.89
CA ILE A 21 25.12 -22.86 134.15
C ILE A 21 24.20 -23.21 132.97
N GLY A 22 22.89 -23.05 133.17
CA GLY A 22 21.89 -23.14 132.09
C GLY A 22 21.84 -21.88 131.21
N GLN A 23 22.73 -20.91 131.42
CA GLN A 23 22.83 -19.65 130.68
C GLN A 23 24.24 -19.07 130.82
N ARG A 24 25.06 -19.09 129.76
CA ARG A 24 26.37 -18.40 129.52
C ARG A 24 27.26 -19.37 128.75
N LEU A 25 27.60 -19.22 127.48
CA LEU A 25 27.67 -18.08 126.57
C LEU A 25 27.48 -18.64 125.16
N GLY A 26 26.56 -18.08 124.37
CA GLY A 26 26.77 -18.11 122.92
C GLY A 26 28.11 -17.41 122.68
N GLY A 27 29.14 -18.18 122.35
CA GLY A 27 30.48 -17.63 122.17
C GLY A 27 30.45 -16.58 121.06
N SER A 28 31.38 -15.61 121.11
CA SER A 28 31.58 -14.65 120.00
C SER A 28 31.58 -15.34 118.63
N TYR A 29 32.12 -16.56 118.57
CA TYR A 29 32.15 -17.42 117.39
C TYR A 29 30.76 -17.89 116.89
N GLU A 30 29.83 -18.25 117.78
CA GLU A 30 28.49 -18.73 117.37
C GLU A 30 27.64 -17.58 116.80
N GLN A 31 27.76 -16.39 117.40
CA GLN A 31 27.08 -15.18 116.91
C GLN A 31 27.64 -14.74 115.55
N GLU A 32 28.98 -14.71 115.41
CA GLU A 32 29.64 -14.39 114.15
C GLU A 32 29.25 -15.38 113.03
N LEU A 33 29.16 -16.68 113.34
CA LEU A 33 28.71 -17.69 112.40
C LEU A 33 27.27 -17.43 111.94
N LYS A 34 26.37 -17.09 112.86
CA LYS A 34 24.97 -16.78 112.56
C LYS A 34 24.83 -15.58 111.63
N GLU A 35 25.59 -14.51 111.88
CA GLU A 35 25.58 -13.30 111.05
C GLU A 35 26.13 -13.55 109.64
N LYS A 36 27.23 -14.31 109.53
CA LYS A 36 27.79 -14.73 108.23
C LYS A 36 26.79 -15.57 107.44
N LEU A 37 26.11 -16.51 108.10
CA LEU A 37 25.14 -17.39 107.45
C LEU A 37 23.90 -16.62 106.99
N TYR A 38 23.42 -15.66 107.79
CA TYR A 38 22.31 -14.79 107.41
C TYR A 38 22.66 -13.89 106.22
N SER A 39 23.85 -13.26 106.25
CA SER A 39 24.35 -12.43 105.15
C SER A 39 24.48 -13.26 103.86
N ALA A 40 25.03 -14.48 103.95
CA ALA A 40 25.16 -15.37 102.81
C ALA A 40 23.81 -15.80 102.22
N LEU A 41 22.80 -16.03 103.05
CA LEU A 41 21.44 -16.34 102.58
C LEU A 41 20.80 -15.15 101.84
N ILE A 42 20.96 -13.93 102.36
CA ILE A 42 20.50 -12.71 101.71
C ILE A 42 21.18 -12.54 100.35
N SER A 43 22.52 -12.58 100.30
CA SER A 43 23.26 -12.44 99.06
C SER A 43 22.90 -13.52 98.04
N LYS A 44 22.61 -14.76 98.48
CA LYS A 44 22.14 -15.83 97.60
C LYS A 44 20.77 -15.52 96.99
N ALA A 45 19.85 -14.94 97.76
CA ALA A 45 18.54 -14.53 97.26
C ALA A 45 18.66 -13.39 96.23
N GLU A 46 19.51 -12.40 96.50
CA GLU A 46 19.81 -11.31 95.56
C GLU A 46 20.42 -11.81 94.26
N ILE A 47 21.37 -12.75 94.33
CA ILE A 47 21.95 -13.40 93.15
C ILE A 47 20.87 -14.13 92.34
N ASN A 48 19.91 -14.77 93.00
CA ASN A 48 18.82 -15.47 92.32
C ASN A 48 17.84 -14.51 91.63
N ASP A 49 17.45 -13.41 92.29
CA ASP A 49 16.63 -12.37 91.66
C ASP A 49 17.32 -11.75 90.43
N LEU A 50 18.62 -11.48 90.53
CA LEU A 50 19.41 -10.97 89.41
C LEU A 50 19.53 -11.98 88.27
N SER A 51 19.68 -13.27 88.57
CA SER A 51 19.77 -14.32 87.56
C SER A 51 18.45 -14.50 86.80
N GLU A 52 17.31 -14.43 87.50
CA GLU A 52 15.97 -14.47 86.91
C GLU A 52 15.74 -13.24 86.00
N LYS A 53 16.07 -12.03 86.47
CA LYS A 53 15.98 -10.81 85.65
C LYS A 53 16.86 -10.88 84.40
N LEU A 54 18.05 -11.45 84.52
CA LEU A 54 18.95 -11.65 83.38
C LEU A 54 18.34 -12.62 82.37
N LEU A 55 17.79 -13.75 82.84
CA LEU A 55 17.12 -14.75 82.00
C LEU A 55 15.96 -14.14 81.19
N VAL A 56 15.11 -13.33 81.83
CA VAL A 56 13.99 -12.64 81.17
C VAL A 56 14.49 -11.71 80.07
N LYS A 57 15.52 -10.88 80.35
CA LYS A 57 16.13 -9.99 79.34
C LYS A 57 16.70 -10.75 78.15
N TYR A 58 17.34 -11.89 78.39
CA TYR A 58 17.84 -12.74 77.30
C TYR A 58 16.71 -13.30 76.45
N LEU A 59 15.65 -13.81 77.08
CA LEU A 59 14.51 -14.38 76.36
C LEU A 59 13.73 -13.34 75.55
N GLU A 60 13.55 -12.14 76.09
CA GLU A 60 12.93 -11.01 75.37
C GLU A 60 13.77 -10.60 74.15
N ARG A 61 15.09 -10.47 74.32
CA ARG A 61 16.01 -10.16 73.22
C ARG A 61 15.95 -11.22 72.12
N GLU A 62 15.91 -12.50 72.50
CA GLU A 62 15.82 -13.61 71.56
C GLU A 62 14.51 -13.56 70.75
N LYS A 63 13.37 -13.34 71.43
CA LYS A 63 12.07 -13.17 70.77
C LYS A 63 12.06 -11.98 69.81
N GLU A 64 12.64 -10.86 70.21
CA GLU A 64 12.70 -9.66 69.38
C GLU A 64 13.60 -9.84 68.15
N SER A 65 14.74 -10.51 68.32
CA SER A 65 15.62 -10.93 67.24
C SER A 65 14.85 -11.78 66.22
N GLN A 66 14.13 -12.81 66.69
CA GLN A 66 13.34 -13.70 65.83
C GLN A 66 12.24 -12.94 65.05
N ARG A 67 11.54 -12.00 65.69
CA ARG A 67 10.55 -11.14 65.01
C ARG A 67 11.20 -10.29 63.92
N THR A 68 12.35 -9.70 64.23
CA THR A 68 13.10 -8.86 63.29
C THR A 68 13.56 -9.67 62.09
N TYR A 69 14.09 -10.87 62.30
CA TYR A 69 14.46 -11.79 61.21
C TYR A 69 13.27 -12.16 60.32
N ALA A 70 12.12 -12.46 60.91
CA ALA A 70 10.91 -12.76 60.16
C ALA A 70 10.42 -11.56 59.33
N ASP A 71 10.43 -10.35 59.92
CA ASP A 71 10.05 -9.12 59.23
C ASP A 71 10.99 -8.80 58.05
N ILE A 72 12.31 -8.92 58.26
CA ILE A 72 13.31 -8.75 57.20
C ILE A 72 13.08 -9.78 56.09
N GLY A 73 12.87 -11.06 56.44
CA GLY A 73 12.58 -12.11 55.47
C GLY A 73 11.37 -11.79 54.61
N ASN A 74 10.27 -11.34 55.22
CA ASN A 74 9.07 -10.92 54.50
C ASN A 74 9.32 -9.73 53.57
N LYS A 75 10.07 -8.71 54.02
CA LYS A 75 10.44 -7.55 53.20
C LYS A 75 11.28 -7.97 51.99
N ILE A 76 12.24 -8.88 52.16
CA ILE A 76 13.05 -9.43 51.06
C ILE A 76 12.15 -10.14 50.05
N SER A 77 11.23 -11.00 50.50
CA SER A 77 10.28 -11.68 49.62
C SER A 77 9.39 -10.72 48.82
N GLN A 78 8.87 -9.67 49.47
CA GLN A 78 8.07 -8.64 48.80
C GLN A 78 8.88 -7.86 47.76
N LEU A 79 10.10 -7.44 48.09
CA LEU A 79 11.00 -6.76 47.16
C LEU A 79 11.32 -7.62 45.94
N ASN A 80 11.64 -8.90 46.15
CA ASN A 80 11.92 -9.84 45.06
C ASN A 80 10.71 -10.02 44.15
N ALA A 81 9.52 -10.21 44.72
CA ALA A 81 8.29 -10.33 43.94
C ALA A 81 7.99 -9.06 43.12
N SER A 82 8.18 -7.87 43.71
CA SER A 82 8.01 -6.59 43.02
C SER A 82 9.02 -6.40 41.89
N SER A 83 10.29 -6.73 42.12
CA SER A 83 11.35 -6.62 41.11
C SER A 83 11.10 -7.55 39.92
N ILE A 84 10.71 -8.80 40.16
CA ILE A 84 10.38 -9.78 39.10
C ILE A 84 9.19 -9.27 38.26
N LYS A 85 8.14 -8.77 38.89
CA LYS A 85 6.98 -8.18 38.18
C LYS A 85 7.39 -6.98 37.33
N LYS A 86 8.24 -6.10 37.86
CA LYS A 86 8.72 -4.92 37.14
C LYS A 86 9.57 -5.31 35.93
N ALA A 87 10.51 -6.24 36.09
CA ALA A 87 11.32 -6.77 35.00
C ALA A 87 10.45 -7.39 33.90
N SER A 88 9.52 -8.29 34.27
CA SER A 88 8.58 -8.91 33.33
C SER A 88 7.70 -7.89 32.58
N SER A 89 7.27 -6.82 33.26
CA SER A 89 6.50 -5.76 32.60
C SER A 89 7.33 -4.97 31.59
N VAL A 90 8.59 -4.67 31.91
CA VAL A 90 9.50 -3.95 31.01
C VAL A 90 9.79 -4.81 29.77
N ASP A 91 10.14 -6.08 29.98
CA ASP A 91 10.40 -7.02 28.89
C ASP A 91 9.18 -7.18 27.98
N LYS A 92 7.98 -7.29 28.57
CA LYS A 92 6.72 -7.39 27.81
C LYS A 92 6.46 -6.15 26.94
N ILE A 93 6.69 -4.95 27.47
CA ILE A 93 6.52 -3.70 26.70
C ILE A 93 7.52 -3.66 25.54
N GLN A 94 8.78 -4.03 25.79
CA GLN A 94 9.83 -4.04 24.78
C GLN A 94 9.55 -5.07 23.67
N ILE A 95 9.08 -6.27 24.04
CA ILE A 95 8.67 -7.30 23.08
C ILE A 95 7.54 -6.79 22.19
N LEU A 96 6.47 -6.23 22.76
CA LEU A 96 5.35 -5.69 21.98
C LEU A 96 5.77 -4.58 21.02
N SER A 97 6.70 -3.71 21.45
CA SER A 97 7.26 -2.66 20.60
C SER A 97 8.02 -3.24 19.39
N LEU A 98 8.86 -4.26 19.62
CA LEU A 98 9.61 -4.90 18.54
C LEU A 98 8.69 -5.68 17.57
N GLU A 99 7.67 -6.36 18.10
CA GLU A 99 6.67 -7.04 17.27
C GLU A 99 5.91 -6.07 16.34
N THR A 100 5.63 -4.85 16.80
CA THR A 100 5.01 -3.83 15.95
C THR A 100 5.94 -3.33 14.85
N GLU A 101 7.22 -3.12 15.15
CA GLU A 101 8.21 -2.67 14.17
C GLU A 101 8.47 -3.75 13.11
N ILE A 102 8.57 -5.02 13.50
CA ILE A 102 8.70 -6.15 12.58
C ILE A 102 7.51 -6.20 11.62
N ARG A 103 6.28 -6.09 12.13
CA ARG A 103 5.06 -6.12 11.29
C ARG A 103 5.01 -4.97 10.29
N GLU A 104 5.46 -3.77 10.68
CA GLU A 104 5.56 -2.62 9.78
C GLU A 104 6.59 -2.86 8.67
N LEU A 105 7.77 -3.39 9.04
CA LEU A 105 8.83 -3.71 8.09
C LEU A 105 8.42 -4.83 7.12
N GLU A 106 7.72 -5.86 7.60
CA GLU A 106 7.14 -6.92 6.76
C GLU A 106 6.16 -6.33 5.73
N GLY A 107 5.28 -5.41 6.14
CA GLY A 107 4.38 -4.72 5.23
C GLY A 107 5.13 -3.93 4.14
N LYS A 108 6.15 -3.15 4.53
CA LYS A 108 6.99 -2.40 3.58
C LYS A 108 7.73 -3.32 2.60
N LEU A 109 8.17 -4.50 3.07
CA LEU A 109 8.86 -5.47 2.24
C LEU A 109 7.92 -6.05 1.17
N GLU A 110 6.68 -6.38 1.54
CA GLU A 110 5.68 -6.87 0.59
C GLU A 110 5.30 -5.81 -0.45
N ASP A 111 5.14 -4.54 -0.03
CA ASP A 111 4.90 -3.43 -0.95
C ASP A 111 6.04 -3.26 -1.96
N LEU A 112 7.29 -3.33 -1.49
CA LEU A 112 8.48 -3.25 -2.36
C LEU A 112 8.54 -4.41 -3.36
N LYS A 113 8.23 -5.63 -2.89
CA LYS A 113 8.21 -6.83 -3.74
C LYS A 113 7.14 -6.74 -4.81
N LEU A 114 5.96 -6.22 -4.47
CA LEU A 114 4.88 -5.96 -5.40
C LEU A 114 5.30 -4.92 -6.46
N ASN A 115 5.89 -3.80 -6.03
CA ASN A 115 6.41 -2.77 -6.94
C ASN A 115 7.49 -3.31 -7.89
N GLN A 116 8.37 -4.17 -7.39
CA GLN A 116 9.39 -4.83 -8.22
C GLN A 116 8.76 -5.74 -9.28
N SER A 117 7.73 -6.50 -8.92
CA SER A 117 6.99 -7.35 -9.86
C SER A 117 6.35 -6.53 -10.99
N PHE A 118 5.72 -5.40 -10.65
CA PHE A 118 5.15 -4.48 -11.64
C PHE A 118 6.21 -3.90 -12.57
N HIS A 119 7.36 -3.47 -12.04
CA HIS A 119 8.46 -2.99 -12.86
C HIS A 119 8.99 -4.05 -13.84
N ASN A 120 9.13 -5.30 -13.38
CA ASN A 120 9.60 -6.39 -14.22
C ASN A 120 8.60 -6.74 -15.34
N SER A 121 7.29 -6.71 -15.05
CA SER A 121 6.25 -6.92 -16.07
C SER A 121 6.28 -5.84 -17.16
N ASN A 122 6.44 -4.58 -16.77
CA ASN A 122 6.50 -3.47 -17.73
C ASN A 122 7.74 -3.55 -18.63
N LYS A 123 8.87 -4.06 -18.11
CA LYS A 123 10.09 -4.23 -18.90
C LYS A 123 9.91 -5.25 -20.05
N GLY A 124 9.11 -6.30 -19.83
CA GLY A 124 8.79 -7.27 -20.88
C GLY A 124 7.95 -6.68 -22.01
N ASP A 125 6.95 -5.87 -21.66
CA ASP A 125 6.06 -5.20 -22.62
C ASP A 125 6.80 -4.13 -23.45
N LEU A 126 7.71 -3.38 -22.81
CA LEU A 126 8.57 -2.42 -23.52
C LEU A 126 9.46 -3.10 -24.55
N ASN A 127 10.04 -4.26 -24.24
CA ASN A 127 10.88 -5.00 -25.18
C ASN A 127 10.09 -5.50 -26.40
N SER A 128 8.83 -5.90 -26.21
CA SER A 128 7.94 -6.28 -27.33
C SER A 128 7.54 -5.07 -28.18
N LYS A 129 7.28 -3.92 -27.54
CA LYS A 129 6.97 -2.66 -28.24
C LYS A 129 8.16 -2.14 -29.03
N GLU A 130 9.37 -2.25 -28.47
CA GLU A 130 10.63 -1.88 -29.13
C GLU A 130 10.85 -2.69 -30.40
N TYR A 131 10.69 -4.03 -30.33
CA TYR A 131 10.73 -4.89 -31.52
C TYR A 131 9.66 -4.53 -32.58
N THR A 132 8.45 -4.17 -32.13
CA THR A 132 7.36 -3.77 -33.03
C THR A 132 7.69 -2.45 -33.75
N ILE A 133 8.25 -1.47 -33.03
CA ILE A 133 8.69 -0.18 -33.59
C ILE A 133 9.80 -0.40 -34.61
N GLU A 134 10.82 -1.19 -34.27
CA GLU A 134 11.92 -1.55 -35.18
C GLU A 134 11.41 -2.14 -36.50
N CYS A 135 10.44 -3.05 -36.44
CA CYS A 135 9.83 -3.64 -37.63
C CYS A 135 9.09 -2.61 -38.49
N ILE A 136 8.37 -1.67 -37.86
CA ILE A 136 7.64 -0.60 -38.56
C ILE A 136 8.62 0.37 -39.22
N GLU A 137 9.68 0.79 -38.52
CA GLU A 137 10.70 1.70 -39.04
C GLU A 137 11.38 1.12 -40.27
N LYS A 138 11.76 -0.17 -40.21
CA LYS A 138 12.34 -0.88 -41.36
C LYS A 138 11.37 -0.95 -42.54
N GLY A 139 10.09 -1.22 -42.29
CA GLY A 139 9.07 -1.18 -43.33
C GLY A 139 8.93 0.19 -43.99
N ILE A 140 8.96 1.28 -43.20
CA ILE A 140 8.93 2.65 -43.71
C ILE A 140 10.17 2.93 -44.57
N GLU A 141 11.36 2.56 -44.11
CA GLU A 141 12.62 2.73 -44.85
C GLU A 141 12.57 2.02 -46.22
N GLU A 142 12.15 0.75 -46.25
CA GLU A 142 11.98 -0.02 -47.49
C GLU A 142 10.97 0.65 -48.44
N THR A 143 9.84 1.14 -47.93
CA THR A 143 8.85 1.85 -48.79
C THR A 143 9.38 3.18 -49.31
N HIS A 144 10.17 3.91 -48.50
CA HIS A 144 10.80 5.16 -48.90
C HIS A 144 11.81 4.91 -50.03
N GLU A 145 12.66 3.89 -49.88
CA GLU A 145 13.60 3.47 -50.94
C GLU A 145 12.84 3.17 -52.23
N ILE A 146 11.88 2.24 -52.21
CA ILE A 146 11.11 1.84 -53.39
C ILE A 146 10.45 3.05 -54.08
N THR A 147 9.90 3.96 -53.28
CA THR A 147 9.25 5.19 -53.79
C THR A 147 10.27 6.10 -54.47
N SER A 148 11.47 6.27 -53.88
CA SER A 148 12.56 7.04 -54.48
C SER A 148 12.96 6.48 -55.84
N TRP A 149 13.21 5.17 -55.93
CA TRP A 149 13.55 4.49 -57.20
C TRP A 149 12.47 4.73 -58.27
N LYS A 150 11.19 4.61 -57.90
CA LYS A 150 10.08 4.84 -58.82
C LYS A 150 9.98 6.27 -59.32
N LEU A 151 10.25 7.25 -58.44
CA LEU A 151 10.28 8.66 -58.82
C LEU A 151 11.40 8.94 -59.82
N ASP A 152 12.59 8.37 -59.62
CA ASP A 152 13.73 8.53 -60.53
C ASP A 152 13.46 7.95 -61.93
N ASP A 153 12.85 6.76 -61.99
CA ASP A 153 12.41 6.14 -63.25
C ASP A 153 11.39 7.01 -63.98
N LEU A 154 10.39 7.54 -63.25
CA LEU A 154 9.33 8.36 -63.81
C LEU A 154 9.89 9.72 -64.29
N PHE A 155 10.82 10.31 -63.54
CA PHE A 155 11.50 11.54 -63.93
C PHE A 155 12.33 11.35 -65.21
N SER A 156 13.03 10.22 -65.30
CA SER A 156 13.81 9.83 -66.48
C SER A 156 12.92 9.64 -67.71
N ALA A 157 11.78 8.96 -67.56
CA ALA A 157 10.79 8.79 -68.64
C ALA A 157 10.21 10.14 -69.10
N ARG A 158 9.85 11.03 -68.15
CA ARG A 158 9.32 12.36 -68.44
C ARG A 158 10.32 13.23 -69.19
N LEU A 159 11.61 13.16 -68.82
CA LEU A 159 12.68 13.89 -69.51
C LEU A 159 12.81 13.45 -70.97
N ASN A 160 12.79 12.13 -71.22
CA ASN A 160 12.85 11.56 -72.56
C ASN A 160 11.65 12.00 -73.43
N LEU A 161 10.43 11.93 -72.89
CA LEU A 161 9.22 12.41 -73.57
C LEU A 161 9.29 13.90 -73.88
N THR A 162 9.81 14.72 -72.96
CA THR A 162 9.95 16.17 -73.17
C THR A 162 10.93 16.48 -74.30
N LYS A 163 12.05 15.76 -74.34
CA LYS A 163 13.06 15.88 -75.41
C LYS A 163 12.48 15.48 -76.77
N GLU A 164 11.70 14.41 -76.83
CA GLU A 164 11.07 13.95 -78.08
C GLU A 164 9.97 14.90 -78.56
N ASN A 165 9.13 15.41 -77.65
CA ASN A 165 8.15 16.45 -77.97
C ASN A 165 8.81 17.72 -78.51
N SER A 166 9.97 18.12 -77.97
CA SER A 166 10.73 19.25 -78.50
C SER A 166 11.21 19.00 -79.94
N ARG A 167 11.69 17.78 -80.24
CA ARG A 167 12.10 17.38 -81.60
C ARG A 167 10.93 17.40 -82.58
N LEU A 168 9.78 16.85 -82.19
CA LEU A 168 8.57 16.85 -83.02
C LEU A 168 8.12 18.28 -83.34
N ARG A 169 8.13 19.18 -82.34
CA ARG A 169 7.83 20.61 -82.56
C ARG A 169 8.78 21.25 -83.58
N GLU A 170 10.09 20.96 -83.50
CA GLU A 170 11.08 21.45 -84.47
C GLU A 170 10.82 20.94 -85.91
N ILE A 171 10.38 19.69 -86.06
CA ILE A 171 10.02 19.11 -87.37
C ILE A 171 8.76 19.80 -87.93
N ILE A 172 7.74 20.02 -87.09
CA ILE A 172 6.48 20.67 -87.48
C ILE A 172 6.74 22.13 -87.91
N THR A 173 7.52 22.91 -87.13
CA THR A 173 7.82 24.30 -87.47
C THR A 173 8.58 24.42 -88.80
N LYS A 174 9.49 23.49 -89.12
CA LYS A 174 10.14 23.43 -90.45
C LYS A 174 9.16 23.12 -91.59
N LYS A 175 8.04 22.45 -91.31
CA LYS A 175 7.01 22.09 -92.28
C LYS A 175 6.00 23.23 -92.51
N ASP A 176 5.64 23.97 -91.46
CA ASP A 176 4.70 25.11 -91.54
C ASP A 176 5.29 26.32 -92.28
N ASN A 177 6.61 26.49 -92.25
CA ASN A 177 7.34 27.45 -93.08
C ASN A 177 7.20 27.18 -94.60
N LYS A 178 6.59 26.05 -94.99
CA LYS A 178 6.29 25.68 -96.38
C LYS A 178 4.83 25.93 -96.78
N ILE A 179 3.96 26.34 -95.84
CA ILE A 179 2.51 26.52 -96.03
C ILE A 179 2.11 28.01 -95.95
N ALA A 180 3.03 28.91 -95.57
CA ALA A 180 2.77 30.35 -95.42
C ALA A 180 2.47 31.13 -96.73
N ASP A 181 2.25 30.47 -97.87
CA ASP A 181 1.94 31.11 -99.16
C ASP A 181 0.46 30.98 -99.58
N LEU A 182 -0.42 30.36 -98.80
CA LEU A 182 -1.85 30.30 -99.16
C LEU A 182 -2.79 30.50 -97.96
N SER A 183 -3.40 31.68 -97.99
CA SER A 183 -4.76 32.00 -97.52
C SER A 183 -5.00 32.23 -96.03
N ASN A 184 -5.23 33.51 -95.70
CA ASN A 184 -6.31 33.92 -94.81
C ASN A 184 -7.49 34.40 -95.67
N PRO A 185 -8.73 33.97 -95.39
CA PRO A 185 -9.90 34.81 -95.61
C PRO A 185 -10.48 35.31 -94.27
N PRO A 186 -11.21 36.45 -94.26
CA PRO A 186 -11.77 37.01 -93.04
C PRO A 186 -13.00 36.23 -92.57
N LEU A 187 -13.12 36.02 -91.26
CA LEU A 187 -14.30 35.45 -90.63
C LEU A 187 -15.46 36.48 -90.62
N PRO A 188 -16.70 36.07 -90.92
CA PRO A 188 -17.88 36.93 -90.83
C PRO A 188 -18.28 37.18 -89.36
N PRO A 189 -18.94 38.31 -89.05
CA PRO A 189 -19.39 38.62 -87.70
C PRO A 189 -20.66 37.82 -87.41
N MET A 190 -20.60 36.89 -86.45
CA MET A 190 -21.73 36.01 -86.15
C MET A 190 -22.21 36.17 -84.70
N ASN A 191 -23.27 36.98 -84.59
CA ASN A 191 -24.44 36.86 -83.73
C ASN A 191 -24.25 36.80 -82.20
N ASP A 192 -24.57 37.91 -81.54
CA ASP A 192 -24.86 38.02 -80.11
C ASP A 192 -26.11 37.19 -79.73
N SER A 193 -25.92 35.90 -79.46
CA SER A 193 -26.87 35.10 -78.69
C SER A 193 -26.39 35.00 -77.25
N SER A 194 -26.32 36.14 -76.56
CA SER A 194 -26.10 36.18 -75.11
C SER A 194 -27.36 35.69 -74.40
N GLN A 195 -27.52 34.38 -74.23
CA GLN A 195 -28.49 33.85 -73.28
C GLN A 195 -28.01 34.19 -71.86
N LYS A 196 -28.67 35.18 -71.26
CA LYS A 196 -28.35 35.70 -69.93
C LYS A 196 -28.41 34.59 -68.88
N LEU A 197 -27.28 34.28 -68.26
CA LEU A 197 -27.19 33.30 -67.17
C LEU A 197 -28.12 33.71 -66.00
N PRO A 198 -28.72 32.74 -65.28
CA PRO A 198 -29.61 33.01 -64.15
C PRO A 198 -28.90 33.77 -63.03
N GLY A 199 -29.64 34.63 -62.32
CA GLY A 199 -29.09 35.60 -61.36
C GLY A 199 -28.37 35.02 -60.15
N TRP A 200 -28.51 33.72 -59.87
CA TRP A 200 -27.79 33.04 -58.80
C TRP A 200 -26.35 32.66 -59.17
N VAL A 201 -26.00 32.70 -60.46
CA VAL A 201 -24.61 32.47 -60.89
C VAL A 201 -23.79 33.70 -60.57
N SER A 202 -22.89 33.57 -59.59
CA SER A 202 -22.01 34.65 -59.15
C SER A 202 -21.11 35.14 -60.28
N ASP A 203 -20.80 36.44 -60.28
CA ASP A 203 -20.06 37.08 -61.36
C ASP A 203 -18.65 36.50 -61.56
N ASN A 204 -18.04 35.93 -60.50
CA ASN A 204 -16.74 35.27 -60.57
C ASN A 204 -16.76 33.93 -61.32
N LEU A 205 -17.92 33.28 -61.44
CA LEU A 205 -18.06 31.98 -62.10
C LEU A 205 -18.52 32.12 -63.56
N ARG A 206 -19.14 33.25 -63.92
CA ARG A 206 -19.61 33.51 -65.29
C ARG A 206 -18.53 33.34 -66.36
N PRO A 207 -17.28 33.82 -66.19
CA PRO A 207 -16.25 33.64 -67.20
C PRO A 207 -15.91 32.17 -67.47
N LEU A 208 -15.95 31.32 -66.43
CA LEU A 208 -15.68 29.88 -66.57
C LEU A 208 -16.80 29.15 -67.31
N VAL A 209 -18.06 29.56 -67.07
CA VAL A 209 -19.23 28.99 -67.73
C VAL A 209 -19.18 29.26 -69.25
N TYR A 210 -18.83 30.49 -69.66
CA TYR A 210 -18.65 30.83 -71.08
C TYR A 210 -17.44 30.13 -71.70
N LYS A 211 -16.30 30.11 -71.00
CA LYS A 211 -15.07 29.48 -71.51
C LYS A 211 -15.21 27.98 -71.76
N LEU A 212 -16.07 27.31 -71.00
CA LEU A 212 -16.32 25.87 -71.11
C LEU A 212 -17.62 25.54 -71.87
N SER A 213 -18.30 26.55 -72.44
CA SER A 213 -19.59 26.42 -73.16
C SER A 213 -20.65 25.62 -72.39
N LEU A 214 -20.80 25.93 -71.09
CA LEU A 214 -21.70 25.25 -70.16
C LEU A 214 -23.06 25.96 -70.00
N GLU A 215 -23.35 26.99 -70.81
CA GLU A 215 -24.54 27.85 -70.66
C GLU A 215 -25.83 27.03 -70.70
N ASN A 216 -25.94 26.10 -71.65
CA ASN A 216 -27.09 25.20 -71.79
C ASN A 216 -27.27 24.28 -70.58
N LYS A 217 -26.17 23.80 -69.99
CA LYS A 217 -26.21 22.90 -68.83
C LYS A 217 -26.63 23.67 -67.56
N VAL A 218 -26.18 24.91 -67.41
CA VAL A 218 -26.58 25.79 -66.29
C VAL A 218 -28.08 26.14 -66.41
N MET A 219 -28.55 26.42 -67.62
CA MET A 219 -29.97 26.64 -67.91
C MET A 219 -30.85 25.41 -67.64
N GLU A 220 -30.39 24.21 -68.01
CA GLU A 220 -31.04 22.92 -67.69
C GLU A 220 -31.17 22.71 -66.16
N LEU A 221 -30.08 22.95 -65.42
CA LEU A 221 -30.08 22.84 -63.96
C LEU A 221 -31.06 23.82 -63.30
N ASN A 222 -31.10 25.06 -63.79
CA ASN A 222 -32.02 26.07 -63.29
C ASN A 222 -33.49 25.65 -63.48
N LYS A 223 -33.82 25.03 -64.61
CA LYS A 223 -35.17 24.48 -64.85
C LYS A 223 -35.50 23.30 -63.93
N ARG A 224 -34.52 22.41 -63.68
CA ARG A 224 -34.70 21.26 -62.76
C ARG A 224 -34.91 21.73 -61.33
N PHE A 225 -34.10 22.66 -60.85
CA PHE A 225 -34.21 23.22 -59.51
C PHE A 225 -35.57 23.89 -59.27
N VAL A 226 -36.06 24.67 -60.24
CA VAL A 226 -37.41 25.26 -60.16
C VAL A 226 -38.49 24.17 -60.13
N LYS A 227 -38.34 23.09 -60.91
CA LYS A 227 -39.28 21.96 -60.91
C LYS A 227 -39.29 21.20 -59.59
N GLU A 228 -38.13 20.92 -59.00
CA GLU A 228 -37.98 20.23 -57.71
C GLU A 228 -38.57 21.06 -56.57
N ASN A 229 -38.26 22.36 -56.48
CA ASN A 229 -38.86 23.23 -55.47
C ASN A 229 -40.39 23.33 -55.59
N ILE A 230 -40.92 23.35 -56.82
CA ILE A 230 -42.38 23.32 -57.02
C ILE A 230 -42.97 21.98 -56.58
N LEU A 231 -42.30 20.86 -56.88
CA LEU A 231 -42.77 19.53 -56.46
C LEU A 231 -42.72 19.38 -54.94
N GLU A 232 -41.66 19.84 -54.29
CA GLU A 232 -41.49 19.80 -52.83
C GLU A 232 -42.55 20.67 -52.13
N ALA A 233 -42.79 21.89 -52.63
CA ALA A 233 -43.85 22.77 -52.12
C ALA A 233 -45.26 22.17 -52.34
N LEU A 234 -45.51 21.46 -53.44
CA LEU A 234 -46.76 20.76 -53.67
C LEU A 234 -46.92 19.54 -52.76
N GLN A 235 -45.82 18.87 -52.40
CA GLN A 235 -45.81 17.72 -51.50
C GLN A 235 -46.05 18.15 -50.04
N GLU A 236 -45.60 19.35 -49.66
CA GLU A 236 -45.85 19.96 -48.34
C GLU A 236 -47.30 20.47 -48.20
N LEU A 237 -47.96 20.84 -49.30
CA LEU A 237 -49.35 21.31 -49.32
C LEU A 237 -50.39 20.18 -49.41
N LEU A 238 -49.98 18.92 -49.61
CA LEU A 238 -50.88 17.77 -49.60
C LEU A 238 -51.04 17.22 -48.16
N PRO A 239 -52.26 17.18 -47.59
CA PRO A 239 -52.48 16.64 -46.26
C PRO A 239 -52.17 15.14 -46.20
N GLN A 240 -51.24 14.77 -45.33
CA GLN A 240 -50.89 13.39 -44.97
C GLN A 240 -52.12 12.69 -44.35
N ASN A 241 -52.96 12.05 -45.16
CA ASN A 241 -53.96 11.12 -44.68
C ASN A 241 -54.15 9.95 -45.67
N GLU A 242 -54.22 8.76 -45.05
CA GLU A 242 -54.58 7.44 -45.57
C GLU A 242 -53.52 6.62 -46.35
N MET A 243 -52.92 5.70 -45.57
CA MET A 243 -52.49 4.33 -45.91
C MET A 243 -52.73 3.86 -47.35
N ILE A 244 -51.72 3.22 -47.95
CA ILE A 244 -51.72 1.78 -48.29
C ILE A 244 -50.36 1.37 -48.85
N SER A 245 -49.62 0.64 -48.01
CA SER A 245 -48.92 -0.63 -48.23
C SER A 245 -48.72 -1.18 -49.67
N LYS A 246 -47.51 -1.75 -49.85
CA LYS A 246 -47.05 -2.76 -50.85
C LYS A 246 -46.56 -2.15 -52.17
N SER A 247 -45.36 -2.46 -52.67
CA SER A 247 -44.78 -3.80 -52.83
C SER A 247 -43.26 -3.82 -53.08
N ARG A 248 -42.59 -4.88 -52.58
CA ARG A 248 -41.47 -5.70 -53.15
C ARG A 248 -40.48 -5.02 -54.12
N VAL A 249 -39.15 -5.20 -53.99
CA VAL A 249 -38.40 -6.44 -54.34
C VAL A 249 -36.99 -6.45 -53.68
N SER A 250 -36.59 -7.66 -53.28
CA SER A 250 -35.29 -8.37 -53.06
C SER A 250 -33.95 -7.62 -53.25
N THR A 251 -32.85 -7.91 -52.52
CA THR A 251 -32.09 -9.20 -52.43
C THR A 251 -31.04 -9.22 -51.30
N GLU A 252 -30.66 -10.44 -50.84
CA GLU A 252 -29.31 -10.86 -50.37
C GLU A 252 -28.81 -10.33 -48.99
N THR A 253 -28.20 -11.07 -48.06
CA THR A 253 -27.60 -12.42 -47.99
C THR A 253 -27.44 -12.85 -46.53
N ILE A 254 -27.40 -14.16 -46.32
CA ILE A 254 -27.13 -14.95 -45.12
C ILE A 254 -25.78 -14.61 -44.46
N SER A 255 -25.77 -14.40 -43.14
CA SER A 255 -24.87 -15.00 -42.13
C SER A 255 -25.36 -14.55 -40.74
N GLN A 256 -25.91 -15.37 -39.83
CA GLN A 256 -25.24 -16.38 -39.00
C GLN A 256 -23.87 -15.88 -38.51
N VAL A 257 -23.56 -15.73 -37.21
CA VAL A 257 -23.95 -16.58 -36.07
C VAL A 257 -23.44 -15.91 -34.75
N GLU A 258 -24.22 -16.06 -33.66
CA GLU A 258 -23.85 -16.14 -32.22
C GLU A 258 -23.13 -14.94 -31.53
N SER A 259 -23.31 -14.59 -30.25
CA SER A 259 -24.09 -15.08 -29.11
C SER A 259 -24.08 -14.00 -28.00
N LEU A 260 -25.04 -14.12 -27.06
CA LEU A 260 -25.54 -13.24 -25.99
C LEU A 260 -24.53 -12.66 -24.96
N PRO A 261 -24.94 -11.62 -24.19
CA PRO A 261 -24.22 -11.13 -23.03
C PRO A 261 -24.64 -11.81 -21.70
N ASN A 262 -23.65 -12.01 -20.84
CA ASN A 262 -23.66 -11.97 -19.37
C ASN A 262 -24.95 -12.30 -18.60
N GLN A 263 -24.89 -13.36 -17.80
CA GLN A 263 -25.60 -13.42 -16.51
C GLN A 263 -24.66 -13.86 -15.38
N PHE A 264 -24.47 -12.95 -14.43
CA PHE A 264 -24.08 -13.20 -13.05
C PHE A 264 -25.24 -13.87 -12.31
N ILE A 265 -25.01 -14.97 -11.58
CA ILE A 265 -25.72 -15.29 -10.32
C ILE A 265 -24.75 -15.97 -9.34
N HIS A 266 -24.75 -15.43 -8.11
CA HIS A 266 -24.17 -15.97 -6.89
C HIS A 266 -24.74 -17.33 -6.46
N SER A 267 -23.87 -18.27 -6.07
CA SER A 267 -23.80 -18.91 -4.74
C SER A 267 -22.82 -20.08 -4.77
#